data_AF-A0A1J3ENI0-F1
#
_entry.id   AF-A0A1J3ENI0-F1
#
_cell.length_a   1.000
_cell.length_b   1.000
_cell.length_c   1.000
_cell.angle_alpha   90.00
_cell.angle_beta   90.00
_cell.angle_gamma   90.00
#
_symmetry.space_group_name_H-M   'P 1'
#
loop_
_entity.id
_entity.type
_entity.pdbx_description
1 polymer ?
#
loop_
_entity_poly.entity_id
_entity_poly.type
_entity_poly.pdbx_seq_one_letter_code
_entity_poly.pdbx_strand_id
1 'polypeptide(L)'
;MPDKGAIISPVPSQLLILRPSPLLQWRLGALTALIFFLMLVVWNIDSCSIQSFVEPWRFNTYSVRLNLSPSPSPSLAPKPHLESDKPHRQNLTLNKTTGPRNPDPNLTSNPTRVQVGWIAAESEKNFTANLMRNWLAPGGAPCREAKTVEISVPGIDGTDSVELTAGEIHEFKFQALDESKNPVCIGGDYFETDLSGENWKSRPPVKDFGNGTYSFSLQVHPEFAGEYNLTVILLFRHYQGLKFSTARLGFDRKLRNVRLRFLNKPYIALPELRSCQKSDFTRDSWSGRWTRLGKNDECQISNDGRYRCLAADFPCRKPWCDGAVGAIESNGWVYSTHCSFKLFSGDSAW
;
A
#
# COMPACT_ATOMS: atom_id res chain seq x y z
N MET A 1 3.47 44.53 73.77
CA MET A 1 2.70 44.26 75.01
C MET A 1 1.73 45.41 75.22
N PRO A 2 0.51 45.19 75.71
CA PRO A 2 -0.19 43.91 75.90
C PRO A 2 -1.67 44.00 75.38
N ASP A 3 -2.61 43.05 75.43
CA ASP A 3 -2.87 41.82 76.20
C ASP A 3 -3.76 40.89 75.33
N LYS A 4 -3.47 39.57 75.22
CA LYS A 4 -4.18 38.39 75.81
C LYS A 4 -5.63 38.17 75.34
N GLY A 5 -6.14 36.99 75.03
CA GLY A 5 -5.77 35.55 75.09
C GLY A 5 -6.91 34.79 74.36
N ALA A 6 -7.01 33.48 74.21
CA ALA A 6 -6.32 32.30 74.67
C ALA A 6 -6.65 31.14 73.69
N ILE A 7 -6.02 30.00 73.95
CA ILE A 7 -5.95 28.71 73.22
C ILE A 7 -7.30 27.98 73.20
N ILE A 8 -7.56 27.14 72.17
CA ILE A 8 -8.12 25.76 72.26
C ILE A 8 -7.87 25.04 70.91
N SER A 9 -7.15 23.91 70.96
CA SER A 9 -7.11 22.87 69.92
C SER A 9 -8.31 21.91 70.09
N PRO A 10 -8.72 21.22 69.02
CA PRO A 10 -9.14 19.83 69.15
C PRO A 10 -8.40 18.93 68.14
N VAL A 11 -7.56 18.01 68.63
CA VAL A 11 -7.77 16.53 68.66
C VAL A 11 -7.80 15.86 67.27
N PRO A 12 -6.87 14.92 66.98
CA PRO A 12 -6.87 14.15 65.76
C PRO A 12 -7.91 13.02 65.82
N SER A 13 -8.84 13.02 64.87
CA SER A 13 -9.81 11.94 64.69
C SER A 13 -9.08 10.67 64.22
N GLN A 14 -8.88 9.74 65.13
CA GLN A 14 -8.49 8.36 64.83
C GLN A 14 -9.64 7.67 64.05
N LEU A 15 -9.51 7.59 62.72
CA LEU A 15 -10.25 6.61 61.94
C LEU A 15 -9.56 5.26 62.09
N LEU A 16 -10.15 4.42 62.94
CA LEU A 16 -9.87 3.00 63.06
C LEU A 16 -10.00 2.33 61.68
N ILE A 17 -8.87 2.09 61.02
CA ILE A 17 -8.78 1.15 59.91
C ILE A 17 -9.00 -0.24 60.51
N LEU A 18 -10.20 -0.79 60.31
CA LEU A 18 -10.46 -2.21 60.54
C LEU A 18 -9.49 -3.02 59.68
N ARG A 19 -8.45 -3.56 60.33
CA ARG A 19 -7.52 -4.50 59.72
C ARG A 19 -8.32 -5.74 59.32
N PRO A 20 -8.42 -6.11 58.04
CA PRO A 20 -9.05 -7.36 57.65
C PRO A 20 -8.31 -8.50 58.33
N SER A 21 -9.05 -9.48 58.84
CA SER A 21 -8.47 -10.61 59.56
C SER A 21 -7.42 -11.31 58.68
N PRO A 22 -6.30 -11.81 59.26
CA PRO A 22 -5.22 -12.44 58.49
C PRO A 22 -5.70 -13.65 57.68
N LEU A 23 -6.78 -14.29 58.12
CA LEU A 23 -7.48 -15.36 57.38
C LEU A 23 -8.14 -14.88 56.08
N LEU A 24 -8.66 -13.65 56.04
CA LEU A 24 -9.30 -13.09 54.84
C LEU A 24 -8.25 -12.64 53.81
N GLN A 25 -7.14 -12.05 54.26
CA GLN A 25 -6.00 -11.72 53.38
C GLN A 25 -5.35 -12.99 52.80
N TRP A 26 -5.22 -14.05 53.59
CA TRP A 26 -4.66 -15.32 53.11
C TRP A 26 -5.57 -16.00 52.09
N ARG A 27 -6.90 -15.99 52.30
CA ARG A 27 -7.88 -16.52 51.34
C ARG A 27 -7.91 -15.72 50.04
N LEU A 28 -7.81 -14.39 50.11
CA LEU A 28 -7.75 -13.55 48.93
C LEU A 28 -6.45 -13.79 48.14
N GLY A 29 -5.31 -13.88 48.84
CA GLY A 29 -4.01 -14.19 48.23
C GLY A 29 -3.97 -15.56 47.55
N ALA A 30 -4.50 -16.60 48.22
CA ALA A 30 -4.61 -17.93 47.65
C ALA A 30 -5.51 -17.97 46.40
N LEU A 31 -6.63 -17.25 46.42
CA LEU A 31 -7.55 -17.18 45.30
C LEU A 31 -6.96 -16.41 44.11
N THR A 32 -6.23 -15.32 44.37
CA THR A 32 -5.47 -14.62 43.31
C THR A 32 -4.36 -15.47 42.72
N ALA A 33 -3.65 -16.25 43.53
CA ALA A 33 -2.60 -17.15 43.06
C ALA A 33 -3.18 -18.28 42.20
N LEU A 34 -4.33 -18.85 42.61
CA LEU A 34 -5.06 -19.85 41.83
C LEU A 34 -5.52 -19.31 40.47
N ILE A 35 -6.10 -18.09 40.44
CA ILE A 35 -6.53 -17.45 39.19
C ILE A 35 -5.33 -17.20 38.27
N PHE A 36 -4.22 -16.70 38.82
CA PHE A 36 -3.00 -16.45 38.05
C PHE A 36 -2.41 -17.75 37.49
N PHE A 37 -2.42 -18.83 38.27
CA PHE A 37 -1.97 -20.14 37.83
C PHE A 37 -2.89 -20.71 36.73
N LEU A 38 -4.21 -20.57 36.85
CA LEU A 38 -5.16 -20.98 35.81
C LEU A 38 -4.96 -20.17 34.52
N MET A 39 -4.72 -18.86 34.61
CA MET A 39 -4.38 -18.01 33.46
C MET A 39 -3.09 -18.47 32.77
N LEU A 40 -2.04 -18.82 33.54
CA LEU A 40 -0.78 -19.33 33.00
C LEU A 40 -0.91 -20.72 32.37
N VAL A 41 -1.79 -21.59 32.89
CA VAL A 41 -2.08 -22.90 32.31
C VAL A 41 -2.85 -22.74 30.99
N VAL A 42 -3.87 -21.88 30.95
CA VAL A 42 -4.60 -21.56 29.71
C VAL A 42 -3.65 -20.96 28.67
N TRP A 43 -2.79 -20.02 29.06
CA TRP A 43 -1.77 -19.47 28.15
C TRP A 43 -0.71 -20.48 27.71
N ASN A 44 -0.32 -21.44 28.55
CA ASN A 44 0.60 -22.50 28.14
C ASN A 44 -0.03 -23.49 27.15
N ILE A 45 -1.32 -23.80 27.33
CA ILE A 45 -2.06 -24.66 26.39
C ILE A 45 -2.26 -23.94 25.04
N ASP A 46 -2.56 -22.64 25.07
CA ASP A 46 -2.65 -21.82 23.84
C ASP A 46 -1.28 -21.56 23.18
N SER A 47 -0.17 -21.66 23.90
CA SER A 47 1.17 -21.47 23.31
C SER A 47 1.56 -22.57 22.30
N CYS A 48 0.94 -23.75 22.35
CA CYS A 48 1.08 -24.77 21.29
C CYS A 48 0.15 -24.53 20.08
N SER A 49 -0.93 -23.77 20.25
CA SER A 49 -1.89 -23.41 19.19
C SER A 49 -1.50 -22.12 18.45
N ILE A 50 -0.76 -21.23 19.10
CA ILE A 50 -0.36 -19.94 18.50
C ILE A 50 0.58 -20.12 17.29
N GLN A 51 1.35 -21.22 17.21
CA GLN A 51 2.22 -21.45 16.06
C GLN A 51 1.44 -21.70 14.76
N SER A 52 0.24 -22.30 14.83
CA SER A 52 -0.65 -22.49 13.67
C SER A 52 -1.55 -21.28 13.38
N PHE A 53 -1.74 -20.37 14.33
CA PHE A 53 -2.51 -19.13 14.16
C PHE A 53 -1.69 -17.93 13.68
N VAL A 54 -0.37 -17.91 13.87
CA VAL A 54 0.51 -16.79 13.47
C VAL A 54 0.96 -16.89 12.00
N GLU A 55 0.97 -18.09 11.40
CA GLU A 55 1.30 -18.25 9.98
C GLU A 55 0.25 -17.68 9.00
N PRO A 56 -1.07 -17.80 9.23
CA PRO A 56 -2.08 -17.18 8.37
C PRO A 56 -2.09 -15.64 8.45
N TRP A 57 -1.68 -15.06 9.58
CA TRP A 57 -1.68 -13.60 9.78
C TRP A 57 -0.55 -12.85 9.07
N ARG A 58 0.49 -13.55 8.60
CA ARG A 58 1.54 -12.93 7.77
C ARG A 58 1.07 -12.52 6.38
N PHE A 59 -0.08 -13.00 5.92
CA PHE A 59 -0.58 -12.74 4.56
C PHE A 59 -1.54 -11.55 4.43
N ASN A 60 -1.86 -10.82 5.51
CA ASN A 60 -2.93 -9.81 5.48
C ASN A 60 -2.54 -8.37 5.85
N THR A 61 -1.24 -8.03 5.90
CA THR A 61 -0.78 -6.70 6.33
C THR A 61 -0.58 -5.65 5.23
N TYR A 62 -0.93 -5.92 3.97
CA TYR A 62 -0.87 -4.90 2.91
C TYR A 62 -2.23 -4.71 2.21
N SER A 63 -3.20 -4.18 2.94
CA SER A 63 -4.22 -3.27 2.38
C SER A 63 -5.07 -2.68 3.52
N VAL A 64 -4.61 -1.60 4.14
CA VAL A 64 -5.49 -0.77 4.96
C VAL A 64 -6.35 0.06 4.01
N ARG A 65 -7.49 -0.48 3.57
CA ARG A 65 -8.61 0.33 3.05
C ARG A 65 -9.44 0.79 4.24
N LEU A 66 -9.33 2.05 4.61
CA LEU A 66 -10.31 2.70 5.48
C LEU A 66 -11.55 3.06 4.66
N ASN A 67 -12.48 2.11 4.54
CA ASN A 67 -13.83 2.42 4.08
C ASN A 67 -14.73 2.64 5.31
N LEU A 68 -15.05 3.90 5.60
CA LEU A 68 -16.18 4.24 6.45
C LEU A 68 -17.43 4.36 5.55
N SER A 69 -18.39 3.46 5.74
CA SER A 69 -19.76 3.66 5.26
C SER A 69 -20.74 3.16 6.33
N PRO A 70 -21.81 3.93 6.63
CA PRO A 70 -22.80 3.54 7.63
C PRO A 70 -23.84 2.57 7.05
N SER A 71 -24.18 1.51 7.79
CA SER A 71 -25.37 0.69 7.55
C SER A 71 -26.63 1.39 8.08
N PRO A 72 -27.82 1.04 7.53
CA PRO A 72 -28.68 0.12 8.29
C PRO A 72 -29.37 -0.98 7.45
N SER A 73 -29.28 -2.22 7.98
CA SER A 73 -30.26 -3.30 8.22
C SER A 73 -31.48 -3.58 7.29
N PRO A 74 -32.03 -4.83 7.33
CA PRO A 74 -32.58 -5.53 6.16
C PRO A 74 -34.11 -5.58 6.10
N SER A 75 -34.67 -5.86 4.91
CA SER A 75 -36.02 -6.40 4.77
C SER A 75 -36.09 -7.48 3.66
N LEU A 76 -36.92 -8.49 3.91
CA LEU A 76 -37.07 -9.76 3.19
C LEU A 76 -37.85 -9.65 1.85
N ALA A 77 -37.31 -10.33 0.81
CA ALA A 77 -37.97 -11.15 -0.25
C ALA A 77 -39.05 -10.49 -1.17
N PRO A 78 -39.43 -11.07 -2.35
CA PRO A 78 -39.11 -12.38 -2.94
C PRO A 78 -38.63 -12.39 -4.42
N LYS A 79 -38.15 -13.56 -4.89
CA LYS A 79 -37.81 -13.91 -6.30
C LYS A 79 -38.97 -13.62 -7.27
N PRO A 80 -38.68 -13.31 -8.55
CA PRO A 80 -38.98 -14.33 -9.57
C PRO A 80 -38.02 -14.41 -10.78
N HIS A 81 -37.99 -15.63 -11.33
CA HIS A 81 -37.89 -16.05 -12.73
C HIS A 81 -36.78 -15.54 -13.67
N LEU A 82 -36.02 -16.53 -14.16
CA LEU A 82 -35.33 -16.61 -15.43
C LEU A 82 -36.20 -16.07 -16.57
N GLU A 83 -35.67 -15.13 -17.35
CA GLU A 83 -35.96 -15.09 -18.78
C GLU A 83 -34.68 -14.72 -19.55
N SER A 84 -34.39 -15.56 -20.53
CA SER A 84 -33.23 -15.53 -21.39
C SER A 84 -33.47 -14.52 -22.49
N ASP A 85 -32.62 -13.48 -22.58
CA ASP A 85 -32.58 -12.67 -23.79
C ASP A 85 -31.15 -12.53 -24.33
N LYS A 86 -31.07 -12.73 -25.64
CA LYS A 86 -29.86 -12.88 -26.46
C LYS A 86 -29.01 -11.61 -26.45
N PRO A 87 -27.67 -11.71 -26.58
CA PRO A 87 -26.82 -10.52 -26.54
C PRO A 87 -26.93 -9.72 -27.84
N HIS A 88 -27.27 -8.44 -27.68
CA HIS A 88 -27.12 -7.41 -28.70
C HIS A 88 -25.63 -7.13 -28.91
N ARG A 89 -25.15 -7.45 -30.10
CA ARG A 89 -23.77 -7.23 -30.55
C ARG A 89 -23.55 -5.72 -30.76
N GLN A 90 -22.84 -5.08 -29.83
CA GLN A 90 -22.37 -3.71 -30.01
C GLN A 90 -20.84 -3.68 -30.17
N ASN A 91 -20.41 -2.74 -31.01
CA ASN A 91 -19.09 -2.68 -31.63
C ASN A 91 -17.97 -2.39 -30.62
N LEU A 92 -17.24 -3.42 -30.21
CA LEU A 92 -15.90 -3.27 -29.65
C LEU A 92 -14.94 -2.86 -30.78
N THR A 93 -14.32 -1.69 -30.64
CA THR A 93 -13.26 -1.22 -31.54
C THR A 93 -12.01 -2.06 -31.32
N LEU A 94 -11.94 -3.19 -32.02
CA LEU A 94 -10.74 -3.99 -32.16
C LEU A 94 -9.95 -3.44 -33.36
N ASN A 95 -8.79 -2.84 -33.12
CA ASN A 95 -7.81 -2.61 -34.19
C ASN A 95 -7.29 -3.98 -34.65
N LYS A 96 -7.99 -4.55 -35.64
CA LYS A 96 -7.74 -5.86 -36.20
C LYS A 96 -6.84 -5.71 -37.44
N THR A 97 -5.54 -5.92 -37.27
CA THR A 97 -4.63 -6.15 -38.40
C THR A 97 -4.64 -7.65 -38.72
N THR A 98 -5.28 -8.04 -39.81
CA THR A 98 -5.29 -9.42 -40.31
C THR A 98 -4.18 -9.65 -41.34
N GLY A 99 -3.44 -10.74 -41.16
CA GLY A 99 -2.61 -11.37 -42.19
C GLY A 99 -1.69 -12.45 -41.59
N PRO A 100 -1.79 -13.73 -42.00
CA PRO A 100 -0.92 -14.79 -41.51
C PRO A 100 0.42 -14.75 -42.28
N ARG A 101 1.54 -14.71 -41.56
CA ARG A 101 2.86 -14.98 -42.15
C ARG A 101 3.53 -16.07 -41.32
N ASN A 102 3.91 -17.15 -41.99
CA ASN A 102 4.71 -18.23 -41.44
C ASN A 102 5.98 -17.69 -40.75
N PRO A 103 6.51 -18.41 -39.74
CA PRO A 103 7.69 -17.98 -39.02
C PRO A 103 8.94 -18.22 -39.88
N ASP A 104 9.50 -17.14 -40.43
CA ASP A 104 10.88 -17.15 -40.92
C ASP A 104 11.82 -17.19 -39.69
N PRO A 105 12.66 -18.23 -39.53
CA PRO A 105 13.61 -18.30 -38.44
C PRO A 105 14.87 -17.56 -38.89
N ASN A 106 14.91 -16.24 -38.67
CA ASN A 106 16.12 -15.41 -38.52
C ASN A 106 15.73 -13.94 -38.71
N LEU A 107 15.23 -13.31 -37.65
CA LEU A 107 15.25 -11.85 -37.57
C LEU A 107 16.50 -11.43 -36.81
N THR A 108 17.49 -11.04 -37.61
CA THR A 108 18.62 -10.18 -37.30
C THR A 108 18.28 -9.15 -36.22
N SER A 109 19.08 -9.13 -35.16
CA SER A 109 19.04 -8.11 -34.11
C SER A 109 19.18 -6.73 -34.74
N ASN A 110 18.13 -5.91 -34.65
CA ASN A 110 18.14 -4.53 -35.11
C ASN A 110 19.05 -3.72 -34.16
N PRO A 111 20.23 -3.23 -34.58
CA PRO A 111 21.28 -2.76 -33.67
C PRO A 111 21.00 -1.38 -33.04
N THR A 112 19.80 -0.82 -33.21
CA THR A 112 19.45 0.54 -32.77
C THR A 112 18.53 0.61 -31.55
N ARG A 113 18.11 -0.53 -31.00
CA ARG A 113 17.16 -0.55 -29.86
C ARG A 113 17.92 -0.54 -28.54
N VAL A 114 17.77 0.55 -27.78
CA VAL A 114 18.32 0.64 -26.42
C VAL A 114 17.40 -0.14 -25.49
N GLN A 115 17.90 -1.25 -24.95
CA GLN A 115 17.16 -2.07 -23.99
C GLN A 115 17.41 -1.53 -22.59
N VAL A 116 16.35 -1.05 -21.94
CA VAL A 116 16.40 -0.48 -20.59
C VAL A 116 15.78 -1.46 -19.59
N GLY A 117 16.29 -1.51 -18.38
CA GLY A 117 15.72 -2.35 -17.31
C GLY A 117 14.41 -1.80 -16.76
N TRP A 118 13.59 -2.67 -16.17
CA TRP A 118 12.45 -2.24 -15.36
C TRP A 118 12.92 -1.60 -14.06
N ILE A 119 12.20 -0.58 -13.61
CA ILE A 119 12.29 -0.08 -12.24
C ILE A 119 12.04 -1.24 -11.27
N ALA A 120 12.96 -1.41 -10.34
CA ALA A 120 12.87 -2.42 -9.29
C ALA A 120 12.84 -1.73 -7.92
N ALA A 121 11.97 -2.23 -7.04
CA ALA A 121 12.05 -1.89 -5.62
C ALA A 121 13.17 -2.75 -5.00
N GLU A 122 14.32 -2.14 -4.72
CA GLU A 122 15.44 -2.84 -4.09
C GLU A 122 15.07 -3.28 -2.67
N SER A 123 15.38 -4.54 -2.34
CA SER A 123 15.28 -5.04 -0.96
C SER A 123 16.52 -4.60 -0.20
N GLU A 124 16.33 -3.81 0.87
CA GLU A 124 17.44 -3.37 1.70
C GLU A 124 18.07 -4.56 2.45
N LYS A 125 19.40 -4.70 2.37
CA LYS A 125 20.12 -5.70 3.17
C LYS A 125 20.03 -5.32 4.64
N ASN A 126 19.74 -6.28 5.50
CA ASN A 126 19.56 -6.08 6.94
C ASN A 126 18.44 -5.08 7.28
N PHE A 127 17.35 -5.07 6.49
CA PHE A 127 16.21 -4.16 6.66
C PHE A 127 15.76 -4.01 8.11
N THR A 128 15.48 -5.11 8.81
CA THR A 128 15.02 -5.06 10.22
C THR A 128 16.02 -4.37 11.13
N ALA A 129 17.32 -4.66 10.99
CA ALA A 129 18.35 -4.05 11.81
C ALA A 129 18.50 -2.54 11.50
N ASN A 130 18.44 -2.16 10.23
CA ASN A 130 18.49 -0.76 9.80
C ASN A 130 17.26 0.02 10.24
N LEU A 131 16.07 -0.57 10.10
CA LEU A 131 14.82 0.00 10.56
C LEU A 131 14.87 0.26 12.08
N MET A 132 15.25 -0.74 12.87
CA MET A 132 15.35 -0.60 14.33
C MET A 132 16.40 0.44 14.73
N ARG A 133 17.56 0.45 14.05
CA ARG A 133 18.61 1.47 14.28
C ARG A 133 18.10 2.88 14.01
N ASN A 134 17.41 3.10 12.89
CA ASN A 134 16.91 4.41 12.51
C ASN A 134 15.72 4.86 13.37
N TRP A 135 14.83 3.93 13.73
CA TRP A 135 13.68 4.23 14.59
C TRP A 135 14.11 4.61 16.02
N LEU A 136 15.16 3.98 16.54
CA LEU A 136 15.70 4.26 17.87
C LEU A 136 16.76 5.38 17.87
N ALA A 137 17.16 5.90 16.71
CA ALA A 137 18.19 6.92 16.62
C ALA A 137 17.72 8.21 17.32
N PRO A 138 18.49 8.75 18.29
CA PRO A 138 18.18 10.05 18.85
C PRO A 138 18.44 11.09 17.76
N GLY A 139 17.38 11.70 17.22
CA GLY A 139 17.50 12.71 16.15
C GLY A 139 18.36 13.93 16.48
N GLY A 140 18.89 14.05 17.71
CA GLY A 140 19.65 15.20 18.18
C GLY A 140 18.80 16.47 18.31
N ALA A 141 19.21 17.41 19.16
CA ALA A 141 18.72 18.79 19.04
C ALA A 141 19.50 19.44 17.89
N PRO A 142 18.88 20.06 16.86
CA PRO A 142 17.49 20.58 16.75
C PRO A 142 16.48 19.70 15.99
N CYS A 143 16.87 18.57 15.40
CA CYS A 143 16.00 17.80 14.49
C CYS A 143 14.91 16.99 15.19
N ARG A 144 15.07 16.70 16.49
CA ARG A 144 14.16 15.85 17.26
C ARG A 144 12.70 16.35 17.29
N GLU A 145 12.49 17.65 17.14
CA GLU A 145 11.16 18.27 17.18
C GLU A 145 10.63 18.66 15.80
N ALA A 146 11.48 18.63 14.76
CA ALA A 146 11.09 19.00 13.41
C ALA A 146 10.09 17.98 12.85
N LYS A 147 8.87 18.44 12.56
CA LYS A 147 7.80 17.64 11.97
C LYS A 147 7.62 18.01 10.52
N THR A 148 7.70 17.03 9.63
CA THR A 148 7.48 17.25 8.21
C THR A 148 6.04 17.68 7.93
N VAL A 149 5.88 18.87 7.36
CA VAL A 149 4.56 19.39 6.95
C VAL A 149 4.47 19.61 5.44
N GLU A 150 5.62 19.71 4.79
CA GLU A 150 5.77 20.05 3.38
C GLU A 150 7.01 19.36 2.80
N ILE A 151 7.15 19.37 1.47
CA ILE A 151 8.36 18.93 0.77
C ILE A 151 8.85 20.01 -0.20
N SER A 152 10.09 19.89 -0.67
CA SER A 152 10.62 20.61 -1.82
C SER A 152 11.13 19.62 -2.86
N VAL A 153 10.65 19.72 -4.09
CA VAL A 153 10.98 18.83 -5.21
C VAL A 153 11.55 19.69 -6.36
N PRO A 154 12.86 20.01 -6.36
CA PRO A 154 13.43 21.00 -7.28
C PRO A 154 13.20 20.72 -8.78
N GLY A 155 13.11 19.45 -9.18
CA GLY A 155 12.87 19.07 -10.58
C GLY A 155 11.40 19.13 -11.03
N ILE A 156 10.48 19.51 -10.16
CA ILE A 156 9.03 19.51 -10.41
C ILE A 156 8.38 20.82 -9.92
N ASP A 157 8.82 21.33 -8.78
CA ASP A 157 8.24 22.53 -8.17
C ASP A 157 8.42 23.76 -9.07
N GLY A 158 7.34 24.54 -9.22
CA GLY A 158 7.34 25.74 -10.06
C GLY A 158 7.22 25.48 -11.57
N THR A 159 7.03 24.22 -11.99
CA THR A 159 6.77 23.86 -13.39
C THR A 159 5.31 23.45 -13.60
N ASP A 160 4.71 23.91 -14.69
CA ASP A 160 3.31 23.58 -15.03
C ASP A 160 3.16 22.14 -15.56
N SER A 161 4.18 21.66 -16.27
CA SER A 161 4.26 20.30 -16.80
C SER A 161 5.72 19.87 -16.96
N VAL A 162 6.04 18.64 -16.57
CA VAL A 162 7.35 18.04 -16.80
C VAL A 162 7.25 16.97 -17.88
N GLU A 163 8.09 17.07 -18.91
CA GLU A 163 8.19 16.06 -19.96
C GLU A 163 9.27 15.03 -19.63
N LEU A 164 8.92 13.75 -19.73
CA LEU A 164 9.78 12.60 -19.43
C LEU A 164 9.73 11.60 -20.59
N THR A 165 10.77 10.81 -20.77
CA THR A 165 10.78 9.77 -21.80
C THR A 165 10.18 8.47 -21.26
N ALA A 166 9.21 7.88 -21.98
CA ALA A 166 8.69 6.56 -21.63
C ALA A 166 9.74 5.47 -21.84
N GLY A 167 9.77 4.48 -20.95
CA GLY A 167 10.76 3.40 -20.91
C GLY A 167 11.99 3.71 -20.04
N GLU A 168 12.38 4.98 -19.88
CA GLU A 168 13.49 5.37 -19.00
C GLU A 168 13.06 5.46 -17.54
N ILE A 169 14.01 5.26 -16.63
CA ILE A 169 13.80 5.46 -15.18
C ILE A 169 14.19 6.89 -14.84
N HIS A 170 13.24 7.66 -14.32
CA HIS A 170 13.44 9.06 -13.91
C HIS A 170 13.41 9.15 -12.40
N GLU A 171 14.55 9.46 -11.78
CA GLU A 171 14.66 9.63 -10.32
C GLU A 171 14.56 11.12 -9.95
N PHE A 172 13.66 11.42 -9.01
CA PHE A 172 13.51 12.75 -8.44
C PHE A 172 13.86 12.72 -6.96
N LYS A 173 14.78 13.59 -6.54
CA LYS A 173 15.12 13.81 -5.14
C LYS A 173 14.27 14.93 -4.56
N PHE A 174 13.87 14.77 -3.31
CA PHE A 174 13.11 15.78 -2.59
C PHE A 174 13.52 15.87 -1.12
N GLN A 175 13.28 17.03 -0.52
CA GLN A 175 13.63 17.36 0.86
C GLN A 175 12.34 17.55 1.68
N ALA A 176 12.23 16.89 2.82
CA ALA A 176 11.19 17.15 3.80
C ALA A 176 11.42 18.49 4.51
N LEU A 177 10.35 19.25 4.72
CA LEU A 177 10.37 20.58 5.32
C LEU A 177 9.45 20.65 6.53
N ASP A 178 9.88 21.40 7.55
CA ASP A 178 9.07 21.72 8.73
C ASP A 178 8.12 22.91 8.51
N GLU A 179 7.41 23.31 9.57
CA GLU A 179 6.47 24.44 9.56
C GLU A 179 7.11 25.78 9.20
N SER A 180 8.41 25.94 9.48
CA SER A 180 9.19 27.13 9.15
C SER A 180 9.83 27.04 7.76
N LYS A 181 9.52 26.00 6.97
CA LYS A 181 10.14 25.67 5.68
C LYS A 181 11.63 25.33 5.79
N ASN A 182 12.11 24.98 6.98
CA ASN A 182 13.47 24.52 7.15
C ASN A 182 13.58 23.02 6.81
N PRO A 183 14.72 22.56 6.30
CA PRO A 183 14.97 21.14 6.06
C PRO A 183 14.84 20.32 7.35
N VAL A 184 14.01 19.28 7.31
CA VAL A 184 14.02 18.23 8.33
C VAL A 184 15.31 17.42 8.15
N CYS A 185 15.97 17.09 9.26
CA CYS A 185 17.29 16.44 9.25
C CYS A 185 17.26 14.97 9.70
N ILE A 186 16.07 14.38 9.80
CA ILE A 186 15.86 12.96 10.10
C ILE A 186 14.87 12.34 9.12
N GLY A 187 15.05 11.06 8.79
CA GLY A 187 14.13 10.29 7.97
C GLY A 187 12.95 9.68 8.76
N GLY A 188 12.35 8.66 8.16
CA GLY A 188 11.28 7.84 8.74
C GLY A 188 9.87 8.30 8.38
N ASP A 189 9.71 9.35 7.58
CA ASP A 189 8.41 9.68 7.02
C ASP A 189 8.00 8.64 5.97
N TYR A 190 6.73 8.24 6.02
CA TYR A 190 6.15 7.33 5.05
C TYR A 190 5.43 8.13 3.97
N PHE A 191 6.12 8.31 2.85
CA PHE A 191 5.55 8.90 1.64
C PHE A 191 5.01 7.81 0.72
N GLU A 192 3.85 8.08 0.14
CA GLU A 192 3.26 7.29 -0.94
C GLU A 192 3.25 8.15 -2.21
N THR A 193 3.66 7.56 -3.33
CA THR A 193 3.51 8.20 -4.64
C THR A 193 2.47 7.45 -5.45
N ASP A 194 1.60 8.19 -6.12
CA ASP A 194 0.61 7.67 -7.05
C ASP A 194 0.85 8.28 -8.42
N LEU A 195 1.09 7.43 -9.42
CA LEU A 195 1.18 7.85 -10.81
C LEU A 195 -0.04 7.29 -11.53
N SER A 196 -0.95 8.17 -11.93
CA SER A 196 -2.24 7.79 -12.51
C SER A 196 -2.40 8.38 -13.92
N GLY A 197 -2.60 7.51 -14.91
CA GLY A 197 -3.00 7.85 -16.28
C GLY A 197 -4.27 7.10 -16.68
N GLU A 198 -4.69 7.25 -17.94
CA GLU A 198 -5.94 6.65 -18.44
C GLU A 198 -5.92 5.11 -18.39
N ASN A 199 -4.86 4.51 -18.91
CA ASN A 199 -4.73 3.05 -19.08
C ASN A 199 -3.55 2.45 -18.29
N TRP A 200 -2.90 3.25 -17.46
CA TRP A 200 -1.77 2.84 -16.63
C TRP A 200 -1.82 3.53 -15.28
N LYS A 201 -1.58 2.77 -14.22
CA LYS A 201 -1.33 3.31 -12.89
C LYS A 201 -0.15 2.60 -12.24
N SER A 202 0.56 3.27 -11.36
CA SER A 202 1.57 2.63 -10.52
C SER A 202 1.69 3.36 -9.19
N ARG A 203 2.29 2.68 -8.22
CA ARG A 203 2.75 3.28 -6.96
C ARG A 203 4.27 3.27 -6.95
N PRO A 204 4.93 4.29 -7.52
CA PRO A 204 6.38 4.32 -7.63
C PRO A 204 7.06 4.23 -6.24
N PRO A 205 8.19 3.52 -6.14
CA PRO A 205 8.90 3.34 -4.87
C PRO A 205 9.49 4.67 -4.39
N VAL A 206 9.45 4.88 -3.07
CA VAL A 206 10.15 5.98 -2.39
C VAL A 206 11.32 5.40 -1.60
N LYS A 207 12.49 6.03 -1.74
CA LYS A 207 13.69 5.74 -0.97
C LYS A 207 13.91 6.83 0.06
N ASP A 208 14.06 6.44 1.32
CA ASP A 208 14.44 7.32 2.43
C ASP A 208 15.95 7.24 2.63
N PHE A 209 16.64 8.39 2.65
CA PHE A 209 18.08 8.47 2.89
C PHE A 209 18.43 8.67 4.37
N GLY A 210 17.43 8.76 5.26
CA GLY A 210 17.59 8.83 6.71
C GLY A 210 17.95 10.21 7.27
N ASN A 211 18.18 11.20 6.40
CA ASN A 211 18.59 12.57 6.75
C ASN A 211 17.51 13.61 6.40
N GLY A 212 16.27 13.17 6.18
CA GLY A 212 15.16 14.01 5.72
C GLY A 212 15.13 14.29 4.22
N THR A 213 16.09 13.76 3.45
CA THR A 213 15.99 13.67 1.99
C THR A 213 15.44 12.31 1.58
N TYR A 214 14.74 12.31 0.45
CA TYR A 214 14.08 11.16 -0.13
C TYR A 214 14.24 11.19 -1.65
N SER A 215 13.99 10.06 -2.32
CA SER A 215 13.79 10.04 -3.76
C SER A 215 12.63 9.14 -4.15
N PHE A 216 12.02 9.42 -5.30
CA PHE A 216 11.12 8.49 -5.96
C PHE A 216 11.54 8.33 -7.41
N SER A 217 11.32 7.13 -7.94
CA SER A 217 11.71 6.77 -9.31
C SER A 217 10.48 6.44 -10.13
N LEU A 218 10.32 7.08 -11.28
CA LEU A 218 9.18 6.91 -12.18
C LEU A 218 9.59 6.13 -13.43
N GLN A 219 8.69 5.28 -13.92
CA GLN A 219 8.82 4.63 -15.22
C GLN A 219 7.43 4.26 -15.75
N VAL A 220 7.20 4.56 -17.02
CA VAL A 220 6.00 4.19 -17.78
C VAL A 220 6.44 3.43 -19.01
N HIS A 221 5.73 2.35 -19.35
CA HIS A 221 6.05 1.59 -20.56
C HIS A 221 5.72 2.39 -21.82
N PRO A 222 6.54 2.34 -22.90
CA PRO A 222 6.34 3.14 -24.11
C PRO A 222 4.95 3.05 -24.75
N GLU A 223 4.30 1.88 -24.66
CA GLU A 223 2.92 1.68 -25.15
C GLU A 223 1.88 2.56 -24.46
N PHE A 224 2.12 2.97 -23.21
CA PHE A 224 1.20 3.77 -22.41
C PHE A 224 1.65 5.23 -22.30
N ALA A 225 2.59 5.67 -23.13
CA ALA A 225 3.02 7.06 -23.19
C ALA A 225 1.82 8.02 -23.33
N GLY A 226 1.87 9.16 -22.63
CA GLY A 226 0.77 10.10 -22.56
C GLY A 226 0.83 10.99 -21.33
N GLU A 227 -0.33 11.54 -20.97
CA GLU A 227 -0.51 12.43 -19.83
C GLU A 227 -0.77 11.64 -18.54
N TYR A 228 -0.13 12.07 -17.47
CA TYR A 228 -0.21 11.46 -16.16
C TYR A 228 -0.36 12.50 -15.07
N ASN A 229 -0.99 12.11 -13.98
CA ASN A 229 -0.99 12.86 -12.75
C ASN A 229 -0.12 12.16 -11.71
N LEU A 230 0.92 12.84 -11.24
CA LEU A 230 1.74 12.42 -10.11
C LEU A 230 1.23 13.07 -8.83
N THR A 231 0.93 12.23 -7.86
CA THR A 231 0.56 12.65 -6.52
C THR A 231 1.60 12.16 -5.51
N VAL A 232 2.07 13.04 -4.64
CA VAL A 232 2.94 12.68 -3.50
C VAL A 232 2.17 12.94 -2.21
N ILE A 233 2.03 11.91 -1.39
CA ILE A 233 1.21 11.91 -0.17
C ILE A 233 2.12 11.59 1.00
N LEU A 234 2.06 12.38 2.07
CA LEU A 234 2.65 12.05 3.35
C LEU A 234 1.60 11.35 4.22
N LEU A 235 1.76 10.04 4.40
CA LEU A 235 0.80 9.22 5.15
C LEU A 235 1.13 9.19 6.64
N PHE A 236 2.39 8.98 7.01
CA PHE A 236 2.85 8.98 8.40
C PHE A 236 4.14 9.74 8.54
N ARG A 237 4.30 10.44 9.66
CA ARG A 237 5.57 11.12 9.98
C ARG A 237 6.47 10.21 10.81
N HIS A 238 7.78 10.28 10.61
CA HIS A 238 8.82 9.71 11.47
C HIS A 238 8.42 8.42 12.24
N TYR A 239 8.27 7.31 11.52
CA TYR A 239 7.94 5.97 12.02
C TYR A 239 6.63 5.88 12.84
N GLN A 240 5.78 6.90 12.83
CA GLN A 240 4.51 6.88 13.57
C GLN A 240 3.56 5.80 13.07
N GLY A 241 3.66 5.41 11.79
CA GLY A 241 2.91 4.29 11.21
C GLY A 241 3.29 2.92 11.77
N LEU A 242 4.38 2.81 12.54
CA LEU A 242 4.78 1.56 13.21
C LEU A 242 4.27 1.46 14.65
N LYS A 243 3.64 2.52 15.17
CA LYS A 243 3.11 2.53 16.54
C LYS A 243 1.73 1.85 16.59
N PHE A 244 1.36 1.34 17.76
CA PHE A 244 -0.01 0.89 18.01
C PHE A 244 -1.01 2.04 17.82
N SER A 245 -2.21 1.73 17.31
CA SER A 245 -3.26 2.71 16.98
C SER A 245 -2.87 3.69 15.86
N THR A 246 -2.29 3.17 14.77
CA THR A 246 -1.84 3.93 13.59
C THR A 246 -2.87 4.92 13.04
N ALA A 247 -4.17 4.58 13.05
CA ALA A 247 -5.23 5.43 12.51
C ALA A 247 -5.25 6.85 13.11
N ARG A 248 -4.86 7.03 14.37
CA ARG A 248 -4.80 8.35 15.04
C ARG A 248 -3.55 9.16 14.68
N LEU A 249 -2.55 8.49 14.12
CA LEU A 249 -1.24 9.05 13.76
C LEU A 249 -1.09 9.22 12.25
N GLY A 250 -2.12 8.85 11.47
CA GLY A 250 -2.18 9.15 10.05
C GLY A 250 -2.18 10.66 9.84
N PHE A 251 -1.22 11.13 9.06
CA PHE A 251 -1.17 12.51 8.62
C PHE A 251 -1.96 12.72 7.32
N ASP A 252 -1.91 11.72 6.43
CA ASP A 252 -2.67 11.63 5.17
C ASP A 252 -2.85 12.97 4.44
N ARG A 253 -1.72 13.57 4.02
CA ARG A 253 -1.72 14.86 3.34
C ARG A 253 -1.12 14.74 1.95
N LYS A 254 -1.89 15.16 0.94
CA LYS A 254 -1.39 15.40 -0.42
C LYS A 254 -0.46 16.61 -0.42
N LEU A 255 0.82 16.39 -0.66
CA LEU A 255 1.83 17.46 -0.72
C LEU A 255 2.08 17.93 -2.15
N ARG A 256 1.96 17.03 -3.14
CA ARG A 256 2.09 17.40 -4.56
C ARG A 256 1.01 16.75 -5.42
N ASN A 257 0.69 17.45 -6.51
CA ASN A 257 -0.26 17.04 -7.54
C ASN A 257 0.18 17.67 -8.86
N VAL A 258 1.01 16.99 -9.64
CA VAL A 258 1.67 17.58 -10.81
C VAL A 258 1.40 16.77 -12.05
N ARG A 259 1.19 17.47 -13.17
CA ARG A 259 1.01 16.86 -14.48
C ARG A 259 2.36 16.50 -15.09
N LEU A 260 2.48 15.26 -15.53
CA LEU A 260 3.65 14.74 -16.22
C LEU A 260 3.23 14.27 -17.60
N ARG A 261 4.11 14.46 -18.58
CA ARG A 261 3.93 13.94 -19.93
C ARG A 261 5.03 12.97 -20.28
N PHE A 262 4.67 11.71 -20.53
CA PHE A 262 5.60 10.69 -20.98
C PHE A 262 5.61 10.63 -22.51
N LEU A 263 6.75 10.94 -23.12
CA LEU A 263 6.96 10.90 -24.56
C LEU A 263 7.37 9.50 -25.03
N ASN A 264 6.73 9.01 -26.07
CA ASN A 264 7.12 7.75 -26.70
C ASN A 264 8.33 7.97 -27.61
N LYS A 265 9.39 7.16 -27.43
CA LYS A 265 10.55 7.13 -28.32
C LYS A 265 10.69 5.72 -28.91
N PRO A 266 10.64 5.56 -30.25
CA PRO A 266 10.52 4.25 -30.90
C PRO A 266 11.75 3.34 -30.70
N TYR A 267 12.91 3.92 -30.37
CA TYR A 267 14.16 3.18 -30.14
C TYR A 267 14.29 2.62 -28.72
N ILE A 268 13.41 3.00 -27.79
CA ILE A 268 13.44 2.53 -26.40
C ILE A 268 12.50 1.34 -26.27
N ALA A 269 13.02 0.24 -25.73
CA ALA A 269 12.22 -0.94 -25.42
C ALA A 269 12.52 -1.46 -24.03
N LEU A 270 11.47 -1.94 -23.37
CA LEU A 270 11.56 -2.65 -22.12
C LEU A 270 11.51 -4.16 -22.37
N PRO A 271 12.25 -4.97 -21.60
CA PRO A 271 12.17 -6.42 -21.69
C PRO A 271 10.77 -6.90 -21.30
N GLU A 272 10.33 -8.01 -21.90
CA GLU A 272 9.08 -8.65 -21.51
C GLU A 272 9.13 -9.12 -20.05
N LEU A 273 8.00 -9.01 -19.35
CA LEU A 273 7.83 -9.54 -18.01
C LEU A 273 7.72 -11.06 -18.07
N ARG A 274 8.68 -11.76 -17.45
CA ARG A 274 8.58 -13.20 -17.22
C ARG A 274 7.40 -13.54 -16.30
N SER A 275 6.85 -14.75 -16.42
CA SER A 275 5.85 -15.24 -15.48
C SER A 275 6.41 -15.32 -14.06
N CYS A 276 5.59 -14.97 -13.07
CA CYS A 276 5.95 -15.08 -11.65
C CYS A 276 6.18 -16.54 -11.26
N GLN A 277 7.22 -16.78 -10.47
CA GLN A 277 7.57 -18.08 -9.89
C GLN A 277 7.34 -18.05 -8.37
N LYS A 278 7.38 -19.23 -7.72
CA LYS A 278 7.20 -19.36 -6.26
C LYS A 278 8.11 -18.41 -5.45
N SER A 279 9.36 -18.24 -5.88
CA SER A 279 10.34 -17.36 -5.23
C SER A 279 10.02 -15.87 -5.34
N ASP A 280 9.18 -15.45 -6.30
CA ASP A 280 8.76 -14.06 -6.44
C ASP A 280 7.79 -13.63 -5.33
N PHE A 281 7.04 -14.59 -4.77
CA PHE A 281 6.06 -14.34 -3.70
C PHE A 281 6.69 -14.17 -2.32
N THR A 282 7.95 -14.55 -2.14
CA THR A 282 8.68 -14.42 -0.87
C THR A 282 9.48 -13.11 -0.78
N ARG A 283 9.31 -12.19 -1.73
CA ARG A 283 10.00 -10.90 -1.74
C ARG A 283 9.28 -9.91 -0.83
N ASP A 284 10.04 -9.15 -0.06
CA ASP A 284 9.50 -8.08 0.79
C ASP A 284 9.16 -6.82 -0.02
N SER A 285 9.86 -6.59 -1.15
CA SER A 285 9.70 -5.40 -1.99
C SER A 285 9.14 -5.74 -3.37
N TRP A 286 8.09 -5.00 -3.76
CA TRP A 286 7.33 -5.21 -4.99
C TRP A 286 7.30 -3.92 -5.80
N SER A 287 7.47 -4.04 -7.12
CA SER A 287 7.32 -2.92 -8.07
C SER A 287 6.11 -3.18 -8.96
N GLY A 288 4.97 -2.67 -8.50
CA GLY A 288 3.66 -2.92 -9.08
C GLY A 288 3.20 -1.89 -10.11
N ARG A 289 2.35 -2.33 -11.02
CA ARG A 289 1.65 -1.48 -11.99
C ARG A 289 0.30 -2.09 -12.35
N TRP A 290 -0.68 -1.24 -12.57
CA TRP A 290 -1.96 -1.59 -13.15
C TRP A 290 -1.98 -1.17 -14.61
N THR A 291 -2.37 -2.07 -15.50
CA THR A 291 -2.59 -1.78 -16.91
C THR A 291 -4.05 -2.04 -17.25
N ARG A 292 -4.60 -1.24 -18.15
CA ARG A 292 -5.95 -1.39 -18.65
C ARG A 292 -5.90 -1.75 -20.13
N LEU A 293 -6.25 -3.00 -20.45
CA LEU A 293 -6.17 -3.53 -21.82
C LEU A 293 -7.51 -3.51 -22.55
N GLY A 294 -8.60 -3.36 -21.80
CA GLY A 294 -9.95 -3.17 -22.29
C GLY A 294 -10.75 -2.37 -21.28
N LYS A 295 -11.77 -1.67 -21.74
CA LYS A 295 -12.71 -0.97 -20.89
C LYS A 295 -14.08 -0.91 -21.54
N ASN A 296 -15.11 -0.96 -20.72
CA ASN A 296 -16.46 -0.60 -21.09
C ASN A 296 -16.93 0.45 -20.09
N ASP A 297 -16.91 1.72 -20.49
CA ASP A 297 -17.24 2.85 -19.61
C ASP A 297 -18.77 2.99 -19.39
N GLU A 298 -19.60 2.34 -20.23
CA GLU A 298 -21.05 2.26 -20.06
C GLU A 298 -21.47 1.15 -19.09
N CYS A 299 -20.58 0.21 -18.81
CA CYS A 299 -20.84 -0.90 -17.91
C CYS A 299 -21.14 -0.44 -16.49
N GLN A 300 -22.32 -0.82 -16.00
CA GLN A 300 -22.71 -0.63 -14.61
C GLN A 300 -22.30 -1.82 -13.75
N ILE A 301 -22.08 -1.56 -12.46
CA ILE A 301 -21.90 -2.62 -11.47
C ILE A 301 -23.19 -3.43 -11.41
N SER A 302 -23.07 -4.75 -11.45
CA SER A 302 -24.22 -5.64 -11.30
C SER A 302 -24.79 -5.61 -9.87
N ASN A 303 -26.03 -6.07 -9.68
CA ASN A 303 -26.74 -5.97 -8.40
C ASN A 303 -26.05 -6.69 -7.24
N ASP A 304 -25.14 -7.63 -7.51
CA ASP A 304 -24.31 -8.34 -6.52
C ASP A 304 -22.93 -7.68 -6.29
N GLY A 305 -22.73 -6.46 -6.80
CA GLY A 305 -21.53 -5.65 -6.57
C GLY A 305 -20.35 -5.96 -7.50
N ARG A 306 -20.55 -6.77 -8.56
CA ARG A 306 -19.46 -7.25 -9.44
C ARG A 306 -19.40 -6.50 -10.77
N TYR A 307 -18.19 -6.26 -11.30
CA TYR A 307 -17.97 -5.54 -12.56
C TYR A 307 -17.85 -6.52 -13.75
N ARG A 308 -18.98 -6.97 -14.31
CA ARG A 308 -18.98 -7.90 -15.46
C ARG A 308 -19.00 -7.14 -16.79
N CYS A 309 -17.93 -6.38 -17.03
CA CYS A 309 -17.90 -5.35 -18.09
C CYS A 309 -17.32 -5.81 -19.41
N LEU A 310 -16.55 -6.89 -19.40
CA LEU A 310 -15.88 -7.45 -20.56
C LEU A 310 -16.47 -8.83 -20.84
N ALA A 311 -16.41 -9.26 -22.11
CA ALA A 311 -16.77 -10.62 -22.48
C ALA A 311 -15.92 -11.63 -21.67
N ALA A 312 -16.50 -12.76 -21.25
CA ALA A 312 -15.84 -13.70 -20.34
C ALA A 312 -14.48 -14.22 -20.86
N ASP A 313 -14.33 -14.29 -22.18
CA ASP A 313 -13.13 -14.71 -22.91
C ASP A 313 -12.18 -13.56 -23.28
N PHE A 314 -12.46 -12.33 -22.84
CA PHE A 314 -11.63 -11.16 -23.17
C PHE A 314 -10.17 -11.41 -22.75
N PRO A 315 -9.22 -11.43 -23.69
CA PRO A 315 -7.89 -11.94 -23.42
C PRO A 315 -7.03 -10.90 -22.70
N CYS A 316 -6.14 -11.38 -21.82
CA CYS A 316 -4.97 -10.60 -21.45
C CYS A 316 -3.95 -10.63 -22.57
N ARG A 317 -3.30 -9.49 -22.81
CA ARG A 317 -2.19 -9.37 -23.74
C ARG A 317 -0.85 -9.41 -23.01
N LYS A 318 0.08 -10.21 -23.54
CA LYS A 318 1.48 -10.18 -23.13
C LYS A 318 2.08 -8.78 -23.34
N PRO A 319 3.04 -8.34 -22.50
CA PRO A 319 3.68 -9.08 -21.42
C PRO A 319 2.98 -8.97 -20.05
N TRP A 320 1.81 -8.34 -19.95
CA TRP A 320 1.22 -7.94 -18.66
C TRP A 320 0.69 -9.14 -17.86
N CYS A 321 -0.03 -10.01 -18.53
CA CYS A 321 -0.59 -11.24 -17.99
C CYS A 321 -0.91 -12.24 -19.12
N ASP A 322 -1.39 -13.41 -18.70
CA ASP A 322 -1.88 -14.48 -19.57
C ASP A 322 -3.26 -14.96 -19.07
N GLY A 323 -4.12 -15.45 -19.96
CA GLY A 323 -5.49 -15.89 -19.65
C GLY A 323 -6.58 -14.83 -19.87
N ALA A 324 -7.81 -15.10 -19.42
CA ALA A 324 -8.99 -14.28 -19.72
C ALA A 324 -9.27 -13.23 -18.62
N VAL A 325 -9.00 -11.95 -18.93
CA VAL A 325 -9.34 -10.80 -18.05
C VAL A 325 -10.85 -10.62 -17.93
N GLY A 326 -11.62 -11.07 -18.93
CA GLY A 326 -13.07 -11.11 -18.86
C GLY A 326 -13.63 -11.83 -17.64
N ALA A 327 -12.92 -12.87 -17.19
CA ALA A 327 -13.34 -13.70 -16.07
C ALA A 327 -13.14 -13.03 -14.69
N ILE A 328 -12.31 -11.98 -14.59
CA ILE A 328 -11.94 -11.38 -13.29
C ILE A 328 -12.94 -10.33 -12.76
N GLU A 329 -14.17 -10.30 -13.28
CA GLU A 329 -15.26 -9.40 -12.85
C GLU A 329 -14.78 -7.97 -12.55
N SER A 330 -13.95 -7.45 -13.47
CA SER A 330 -13.36 -6.12 -13.43
C SER A 330 -13.67 -5.35 -14.71
N ASN A 331 -13.49 -4.02 -14.68
CA ASN A 331 -13.55 -3.19 -15.89
C ASN A 331 -12.18 -3.11 -16.59
N GLY A 332 -11.50 -4.26 -16.71
CA GLY A 332 -10.30 -4.48 -17.53
C GLY A 332 -8.97 -4.01 -16.96
N TRP A 333 -8.92 -3.63 -15.69
CA TRP A 333 -7.66 -3.38 -14.97
C TRP A 333 -7.02 -4.70 -14.55
N VAL A 334 -5.73 -4.85 -14.83
CA VAL A 334 -4.92 -5.97 -14.35
C VAL A 334 -3.69 -5.45 -13.65
N TYR A 335 -3.34 -6.06 -12.51
CA TYR A 335 -2.13 -5.77 -11.78
C TYR A 335 -1.00 -6.71 -12.22
N SER A 336 0.18 -6.15 -12.47
CA SER A 336 1.43 -6.88 -12.71
C SER A 336 2.53 -6.29 -11.85
N THR A 337 3.54 -7.10 -11.53
CA THR A 337 4.65 -6.70 -10.66
C THR A 337 5.94 -6.79 -11.47
N HIS A 338 7.11 -6.99 -10.83
CA HIS A 338 8.36 -7.35 -11.52
C HIS A 338 8.26 -8.64 -12.37
N CYS A 339 7.12 -9.32 -12.34
CA CYS A 339 6.75 -10.44 -13.19
C CYS A 339 5.27 -10.35 -13.62
N SER A 340 4.88 -11.16 -14.61
CA SER A 340 3.52 -11.27 -15.13
C SER A 340 2.75 -12.42 -14.49
N PHE A 341 1.44 -12.26 -14.37
CA PHE A 341 0.56 -13.26 -13.76
C PHE A 341 -0.24 -14.02 -14.82
N LYS A 342 -0.57 -15.28 -14.50
CA LYS A 342 -1.50 -16.09 -15.28
C LYS A 342 -2.85 -16.16 -14.56
N LEU A 343 -3.90 -15.87 -15.31
CA LEU A 343 -5.29 -16.04 -14.92
C LEU A 343 -5.69 -17.46 -15.29
N PHE A 344 -5.93 -18.30 -14.29
CA PHE A 344 -6.31 -19.69 -14.49
C PHE A 344 -7.84 -19.81 -14.64
N SER A 345 -8.29 -20.65 -15.57
CA SER A 345 -9.66 -21.17 -15.55
C SER A 345 -9.85 -22.13 -14.37
N GLY A 346 -11.09 -22.40 -13.99
CA GLY A 346 -11.40 -23.41 -12.96
C GLY A 346 -10.71 -24.74 -13.25
N ASP A 347 -10.83 -25.25 -14.48
CA ASP A 347 -10.24 -26.53 -14.90
C ASP A 347 -8.71 -26.54 -14.94
N SER A 348 -8.05 -25.38 -15.07
CA SER A 348 -6.58 -25.30 -15.13
C SER A 348 -5.93 -24.97 -13.79
N ALA A 349 -6.73 -24.57 -12.79
CA ALA A 349 -6.27 -24.26 -11.45
C ALA A 349 -6.18 -25.51 -10.56
N TRP A 350 -6.99 -26.53 -10.86
CA TRP A 350 -6.98 -27.86 -10.24
C TRP A 350 -6.16 -28.83 -11.09
#